data_AF-A0A1V8SXL0-F1
#
_entry.id   AF-A0A1V8SXL0-F1
#
_cell.length_a   1.000
_cell.length_b   1.000
_cell.length_c   1.000
_cell.angle_alpha   90.00
_cell.angle_beta   90.00
_cell.angle_gamma   90.00
#
_symmetry.space_group_name_H-M   'P 1'
#
loop_
_entity.id
_entity.type
_entity.pdbx_description
1 polymer ?
#
loop_
_entity_poly.entity_id
_entity_poly.type
_entity_poly.pdbx_seq_one_letter_code
_entity_poly.pdbx_strand_id
1 'polypeptide(L)'
;MLTTRIYQWGVQQLMNPDLPGSDVFTASYFSEANLETIKSLLDCEADDLVMELYNLLVRPDENFELRWHRDDIPPTATAEEELARLSKPAYHAQWNLALYPDSSLILIPGSHRRPLTDVERAADPYEANIPGQIHVKLEAGEMAFYNNNIFHRGAYRSDVERMTLHGSMGHVAGGSLRARNVLQHGRDWIDLVDLSRVEDRQTAEGMRNRLVRLASEHEEVGYTHND
;
A
#
# COMPACT_ATOMS: atom_id res chain seq x y z
N MET A 1 -12.61 9.66 -32.69
CA MET A 1 -12.49 9.96 -31.25
C MET A 1 -12.21 8.65 -30.54
N LEU A 2 -10.96 8.36 -30.19
CA LEU A 2 -10.63 7.29 -29.28
C LEU A 2 -11.04 7.77 -27.89
N THR A 3 -12.18 7.31 -27.40
CA THR A 3 -12.52 7.44 -25.98
C THR A 3 -11.58 6.51 -25.22
N THR A 4 -10.50 7.06 -24.65
CA THR A 4 -9.74 6.38 -23.61
C THR A 4 -10.72 6.15 -22.46
N ARG A 5 -11.21 4.92 -22.27
CA ARG A 5 -12.00 4.57 -21.08
C ARG A 5 -11.04 4.66 -19.90
N ILE A 6 -11.34 5.58 -18.98
CA ILE A 6 -10.66 5.66 -17.70
C ILE A 6 -11.32 4.59 -16.83
N TYR A 7 -10.64 3.46 -16.62
CA TYR A 7 -11.12 2.42 -15.71
C TYR A 7 -10.84 2.89 -14.29
N GLN A 8 -11.86 3.39 -13.60
CA GLN A 8 -11.73 3.81 -12.21
C GLN A 8 -11.88 2.58 -11.31
N TRP A 9 -10.77 2.15 -10.70
CA TRP A 9 -10.71 1.04 -9.74
C TRP A 9 -10.32 1.52 -8.33
N GLY A 10 -10.14 2.84 -8.16
CA GLY A 10 -9.87 3.43 -6.86
C GLY A 10 -9.90 4.96 -6.86
N VAL A 11 -9.77 5.51 -5.66
CA VAL A 11 -9.54 6.93 -5.36
C VAL A 11 -8.24 7.00 -4.56
N GLN A 12 -7.30 7.84 -4.99
CA GLN A 12 -6.03 8.00 -4.30
C GLN A 12 -6.06 9.19 -3.34
N GLN A 13 -5.14 9.21 -2.37
CA GLN A 13 -4.87 10.37 -1.50
C GLN A 13 -6.09 10.81 -0.70
N LEU A 14 -6.76 9.89 -0.01
CA LEU A 14 -7.97 10.18 0.77
C LEU A 14 -7.78 11.25 1.85
N MET A 15 -6.54 11.52 2.25
CA MET A 15 -6.18 12.57 3.22
C MET A 15 -5.95 13.94 2.57
N ASN A 16 -6.07 14.06 1.24
CA ASN A 16 -5.97 15.34 0.54
C ASN A 16 -7.17 16.23 0.92
N PRO A 17 -6.94 17.45 1.48
CA PRO A 17 -8.01 18.35 1.92
C PRO A 17 -9.02 18.74 0.83
N ASP A 18 -8.62 18.70 -0.44
CA ASP A 18 -9.52 19.00 -1.56
C ASP A 18 -10.58 17.91 -1.77
N LEU A 19 -10.37 16.70 -1.20
CA LEU A 19 -11.35 15.63 -1.23
C LEU A 19 -12.39 15.81 -0.10
N PRO A 20 -13.69 15.65 -0.40
CA PRO A 20 -14.73 15.73 0.61
C PRO A 20 -14.59 14.57 1.61
N GLY A 21 -14.69 14.89 2.90
CA GLY A 21 -14.58 13.89 3.98
C GLY A 21 -13.14 13.44 4.27
N SER A 22 -12.13 14.13 3.72
CA SER A 22 -10.71 13.85 3.99
C SER A 22 -10.34 13.90 5.47
N ASP A 23 -11.04 14.71 6.26
CA ASP A 23 -10.95 14.79 7.72
C ASP A 23 -11.33 13.46 8.41
N VAL A 24 -12.35 12.75 7.90
CA VAL A 24 -12.76 11.42 8.39
C VAL A 24 -11.67 10.39 8.10
N PHE A 25 -11.16 10.36 6.87
CA PHE A 25 -10.12 9.41 6.46
C PHE A 25 -8.79 9.68 7.16
N THR A 26 -8.48 10.95 7.41
CA THR A 26 -7.29 11.34 8.18
C THR A 26 -7.41 10.86 9.62
N ALA A 27 -8.57 11.05 10.26
CA ALA A 27 -8.82 10.53 11.60
C ALA A 27 -8.74 9.00 11.67
N SER A 28 -9.25 8.27 10.66
CA SER A 28 -9.16 6.80 10.65
C SER A 28 -7.74 6.30 10.41
N TYR A 29 -6.99 6.94 9.52
CA TYR A 29 -5.59 6.62 9.26
C TYR A 29 -4.74 6.72 10.53
N PHE A 30 -4.89 7.80 11.30
CA PHE A 30 -4.19 8.05 12.56
C PHE A 30 -4.90 7.50 13.81
N SER A 31 -5.84 6.56 13.66
CA SER A 31 -6.52 5.97 14.82
C SER A 31 -5.54 5.22 15.72
N GLU A 32 -5.77 5.26 17.04
CA GLU A 32 -4.95 4.57 18.05
C GLU A 32 -4.77 3.09 17.70
N ALA A 33 -5.86 2.40 17.35
CA ALA A 33 -5.83 0.99 16.98
C ALA A 33 -4.89 0.70 15.79
N ASN A 34 -4.87 1.58 14.78
CA ASN A 34 -3.99 1.42 13.63
C ASN A 34 -2.52 1.70 14.01
N LEU A 35 -2.27 2.79 14.73
CA LEU A 35 -0.93 3.17 15.20
C LEU A 35 -0.31 2.10 16.10
N GLU A 36 -1.04 1.60 17.10
CA GLU A 36 -0.55 0.56 18.02
C GLU A 36 -0.26 -0.75 17.29
N THR A 37 -1.14 -1.14 16.36
CA THR A 37 -0.90 -2.35 15.55
C THR A 37 0.37 -2.23 14.73
N ILE A 38 0.57 -1.09 14.07
CA ILE A 38 1.74 -0.85 13.20
C ILE A 38 3.03 -0.76 14.02
N LYS A 39 3.03 -0.04 15.14
CA LYS A 39 4.16 -0.01 16.07
C LYS A 39 4.54 -1.41 16.54
N SER A 40 3.55 -2.24 16.88
CA SER A 40 3.81 -3.63 17.27
C SER A 40 4.33 -4.50 16.12
N LEU A 41 3.86 -4.29 14.88
CA LEU A 41 4.33 -5.04 13.71
C LEU A 41 5.75 -4.66 13.29
N LEU A 42 6.11 -3.39 13.45
CA LEU A 42 7.42 -2.85 13.07
C LEU A 42 8.43 -2.83 14.23
N ASP A 43 7.99 -3.15 15.44
CA ASP A 43 8.78 -3.07 16.67
C ASP A 43 9.43 -1.68 16.83
N CYS A 44 8.60 -0.63 16.79
CA CYS A 44 9.04 0.76 16.78
C CYS A 44 8.16 1.69 17.62
N GLU A 45 8.62 2.92 17.82
CA GLU A 45 7.89 3.96 18.52
C GLU A 45 7.18 4.92 17.56
N ALA A 46 6.27 5.75 18.09
CA ALA A 46 5.54 6.74 17.30
C ALA A 46 6.48 7.75 16.59
N ASP A 47 7.62 8.05 17.21
CA ASP A 47 8.63 8.96 16.65
C ASP A 47 9.41 8.37 15.48
N ASP A 48 9.34 7.05 15.30
CA ASP A 48 9.92 6.36 14.16
C ASP A 48 8.99 6.28 12.95
N LEU A 49 7.68 6.50 13.16
CA LEU A 49 6.69 6.37 12.11
C LEU A 49 6.69 7.56 11.14
N VAL A 50 6.38 7.25 9.89
CA VAL A 50 6.28 8.20 8.77
C VAL A 50 4.91 8.03 8.12
N MET A 51 4.23 9.14 7.85
CA MET A 51 2.97 9.15 7.10
C MET A 51 3.24 8.73 5.65
N GLU A 52 2.33 7.97 5.04
CA GLU A 52 2.47 7.54 3.64
C GLU A 52 1.14 7.64 2.88
N LEU A 53 0.69 6.55 2.25
CA LEU A 53 -0.49 6.55 1.39
C LEU A 53 -1.73 6.10 2.15
N TYR A 54 -2.86 6.65 1.72
CA TYR A 54 -4.18 6.15 2.08
C TYR A 54 -5.14 6.33 0.91
N ASN A 55 -5.62 5.21 0.39
CA ASN A 55 -6.37 5.10 -0.85
C ASN A 55 -7.65 4.29 -0.62
N LEU A 56 -8.61 4.45 -1.51
CA LEU A 56 -9.81 3.65 -1.58
C LEU A 56 -9.78 2.79 -2.84
N LEU A 57 -9.90 1.48 -2.69
CA LEU A 57 -10.07 0.54 -3.81
C LEU A 57 -11.56 0.25 -3.97
N VAL A 58 -12.09 0.37 -5.19
CA VAL A 58 -13.53 0.26 -5.46
C VAL A 58 -13.85 -0.79 -6.51
N ARG A 59 -15.13 -1.19 -6.60
CA ARG A 59 -15.64 -2.02 -7.70
C ARG A 59 -15.39 -1.30 -9.04
N PRO A 60 -14.74 -1.96 -10.02
CA PRO A 60 -14.52 -1.37 -11.33
C PRO A 60 -15.76 -1.54 -12.24
N ASP A 61 -15.84 -0.74 -13.30
CA ASP A 61 -16.91 -0.89 -14.31
C ASP A 61 -16.73 -2.15 -15.18
N GLU A 62 -15.50 -2.61 -15.36
CA GLU A 62 -15.13 -3.85 -16.05
C GLU A 62 -14.13 -4.63 -15.20
N ASN A 63 -14.02 -5.95 -15.39
CA ASN A 63 -13.05 -6.74 -14.65
C ASN A 63 -11.64 -6.16 -14.81
N PHE A 64 -10.95 -5.98 -13.69
CA PHE A 64 -9.63 -5.38 -13.63
C PHE A 64 -8.71 -6.30 -12.84
N GLU A 65 -7.47 -6.46 -13.30
CA GLU A 65 -6.46 -7.21 -12.56
C GLU A 65 -5.09 -6.57 -12.70
N LEU A 66 -4.33 -6.64 -11.61
CA LEU A 66 -2.91 -6.33 -11.59
C LEU A 66 -2.12 -7.59 -11.91
N ARG A 67 -0.93 -7.39 -12.52
CA ARG A 67 0.05 -8.46 -12.69
C ARG A 67 0.52 -8.96 -11.33
N TRP A 68 0.98 -10.20 -11.24
CA TRP A 68 1.73 -10.66 -10.08
C TRP A 68 2.99 -9.82 -9.87
N HIS A 69 3.17 -9.30 -8.65
CA HIS A 69 4.27 -8.42 -8.32
C HIS A 69 4.67 -8.50 -6.84
N ARG A 70 5.79 -7.84 -6.54
CA ARG A 70 6.18 -7.34 -5.23
C ARG A 70 6.34 -5.84 -5.38
N ASP A 71 5.94 -5.06 -4.39
CA ASP A 71 5.95 -3.59 -4.52
C ASP A 71 7.37 -3.02 -4.70
N ASP A 72 8.37 -3.54 -3.96
CA ASP A 72 9.72 -2.96 -3.93
C ASP A 72 10.73 -3.71 -4.80
N ILE A 73 10.35 -4.86 -5.38
CA ILE A 73 11.26 -5.78 -6.05
C ILE A 73 10.76 -6.03 -7.47
N PRO A 74 11.50 -5.58 -8.50
CA PRO A 74 11.05 -5.73 -9.88
C PRO A 74 11.04 -7.21 -10.28
N PRO A 75 10.17 -7.62 -11.21
CA PRO A 75 10.08 -9.02 -11.68
C PRO A 75 11.37 -9.51 -12.35
N THR A 76 12.24 -8.59 -12.79
CA THR A 76 13.54 -8.90 -13.39
C THR A 76 14.64 -9.20 -12.37
N ALA A 77 14.40 -9.02 -11.07
CA ALA A 77 15.38 -9.27 -10.03
C ALA A 77 15.77 -10.76 -9.98
N THR A 78 17.07 -11.01 -9.88
CA THR A 78 17.63 -12.35 -9.64
C THR A 78 17.29 -12.82 -8.23
N ALA A 79 17.35 -14.14 -8.00
CA ALA A 79 17.08 -14.70 -6.67
C ALA A 79 18.00 -14.15 -5.57
N GLU A 80 19.26 -13.83 -5.90
CA GLU A 80 20.20 -13.21 -4.98
C GLU A 80 19.79 -11.78 -4.63
N GLU A 81 19.39 -10.98 -5.62
CA GLU A 81 18.89 -9.62 -5.40
C GLU A 81 17.58 -9.60 -4.60
N GLU A 82 16.68 -10.54 -4.87
CA GLU A 82 15.47 -10.72 -4.06
C GLU A 82 15.83 -11.00 -2.61
N LEU A 83 16.68 -12.00 -2.35
CA LEU A 83 17.07 -12.37 -0.99
C LEU A 83 17.78 -11.22 -0.26
N ALA A 84 18.64 -10.47 -0.95
CA ALA A 84 19.32 -9.31 -0.40
C ALA A 84 18.36 -8.18 0.01
N ARG A 85 17.21 -8.05 -0.68
CA ARG A 85 16.16 -7.08 -0.31
C ARG A 85 15.24 -7.62 0.78
N LEU A 86 14.80 -8.87 0.67
CA LEU A 86 13.88 -9.53 1.61
C LEU A 86 14.50 -9.82 2.98
N SER A 87 15.83 -9.88 3.07
CA SER A 87 16.54 -10.07 4.34
C SER A 87 16.66 -8.80 5.18
N LYS A 88 16.28 -7.63 4.64
CA LYS A 88 16.25 -6.38 5.39
C LYS A 88 15.05 -6.36 6.35
N PRO A 89 15.13 -5.60 7.46
CA PRO A 89 13.98 -5.35 8.32
C PRO A 89 12.77 -4.81 7.53
N ALA A 90 11.56 -5.10 8.01
CA ALA A 90 10.36 -4.47 7.49
C ALA A 90 10.35 -3.00 7.92
N TYR A 91 10.36 -2.08 6.95
CA TYR A 91 10.35 -0.63 7.21
C TYR A 91 9.00 0.02 6.98
N HIS A 92 7.94 -0.77 6.83
CA HIS A 92 6.57 -0.29 6.68
C HIS A 92 5.60 -1.44 6.88
N ALA A 93 4.36 -1.08 7.21
CA ALA A 93 3.23 -1.99 7.23
C ALA A 93 2.18 -1.46 6.24
N GLN A 94 1.65 -2.36 5.41
CA GLN A 94 0.56 -2.09 4.49
C GLN A 94 -0.68 -2.84 4.96
N TRP A 95 -1.86 -2.28 4.70
CA TRP A 95 -3.10 -2.90 5.09
C TRP A 95 -4.23 -2.71 4.09
N ASN A 96 -5.21 -3.61 4.17
CA ASN A 96 -6.52 -3.47 3.58
C ASN A 96 -7.57 -3.57 4.69
N LEU A 97 -8.41 -2.54 4.83
CA LEU A 97 -9.60 -2.53 5.67
C LEU A 97 -10.84 -2.58 4.77
N ALA A 98 -11.55 -3.70 4.84
CA ALA A 98 -12.71 -3.96 3.99
C ALA A 98 -13.95 -3.23 4.52
N LEU A 99 -14.60 -2.40 3.70
CA LEU A 99 -15.91 -1.78 4.05
C LEU A 99 -17.09 -2.62 3.52
N TYR A 100 -16.82 -3.49 2.56
CA TYR A 100 -17.69 -4.57 2.08
C TYR A 100 -16.88 -5.87 2.06
N PRO A 101 -17.51 -7.06 2.05
CA PRO A 101 -16.78 -8.31 1.89
C PRO A 101 -15.82 -8.26 0.69
N ASP A 102 -14.54 -8.53 0.93
CA ASP A 102 -13.47 -8.42 -0.07
C ASP A 102 -12.67 -9.72 -0.15
N SER A 103 -12.41 -10.18 -1.38
CA SER A 103 -11.51 -11.31 -1.67
C SER A 103 -10.60 -11.05 -2.88
N SER A 104 -10.35 -9.77 -3.18
CA SER A 104 -9.61 -9.30 -4.34
C SER A 104 -8.09 -9.38 -4.19
N LEU A 105 -7.56 -9.42 -2.96
CA LEU A 105 -6.14 -9.64 -2.71
C LEU A 105 -5.81 -11.13 -2.81
N ILE A 106 -4.98 -11.48 -3.80
CA ILE A 106 -4.49 -12.83 -4.04
C ILE A 106 -2.99 -12.85 -3.78
N LEU A 107 -2.50 -13.78 -2.97
CA LEU A 107 -1.09 -13.82 -2.58
C LEU A 107 -0.55 -15.23 -2.38
N ILE A 108 0.78 -15.37 -2.38
CA ILE A 108 1.47 -16.59 -1.95
C ILE A 108 1.97 -16.42 -0.51
N PRO A 109 1.44 -17.18 0.47
CA PRO A 109 1.89 -17.10 1.86
C PRO A 109 3.39 -17.36 2.03
N GLY A 110 4.04 -16.58 2.89
CA GLY A 110 5.47 -16.73 3.21
C GLY A 110 6.46 -16.29 2.12
N SER A 111 5.98 -15.91 0.93
CA SER A 111 6.84 -15.47 -0.18
C SER A 111 7.68 -14.23 0.14
N HIS A 112 7.27 -13.38 1.09
CA HIS A 112 8.05 -12.23 1.56
C HIS A 112 9.36 -12.61 2.30
N ARG A 113 9.64 -13.90 2.51
CA ARG A 113 10.83 -14.39 3.24
C ARG A 113 11.78 -15.19 2.38
N ARG A 114 11.49 -15.32 1.09
CA ARG A 114 12.27 -16.12 0.14
C ARG A 114 12.19 -15.54 -1.27
N PRO A 115 13.18 -15.82 -2.12
CA PRO A 115 13.08 -15.58 -3.55
C PRO A 115 11.84 -16.26 -4.16
N LEU A 116 11.42 -15.79 -5.34
CA LEU A 116 10.43 -16.51 -6.13
C LEU A 116 10.99 -17.88 -6.54
N THR A 117 10.15 -18.90 -6.44
CA THR A 117 10.39 -20.25 -6.97
C THR A 117 10.41 -20.23 -8.50
N ASP A 118 10.95 -21.28 -9.12
CA ASP A 118 10.95 -21.41 -10.58
C ASP A 118 9.54 -21.36 -11.17
N VAL A 119 8.55 -21.93 -10.46
CA VAL A 119 7.14 -21.91 -10.88
C VAL A 119 6.58 -20.49 -10.84
N GLU A 120 6.78 -19.77 -9.74
CA GLU A 120 6.30 -18.38 -9.60
C GLU A 120 6.98 -17.45 -10.60
N ARG A 121 8.27 -17.67 -10.89
CA ARG A 121 9.04 -16.85 -11.83
C ARG A 121 8.68 -17.10 -13.29
N ALA A 122 8.34 -18.34 -13.62
CA ALA A 122 7.94 -18.73 -14.97
C ALA A 122 6.45 -18.49 -15.26
N ALA A 123 5.65 -18.12 -14.25
CA ALA A 123 4.23 -17.86 -14.39
C ALA A 123 3.97 -16.69 -15.36
N ASP A 124 2.85 -16.78 -16.10
CA ASP A 124 2.35 -15.63 -16.86
C ASP A 124 2.10 -14.45 -15.89
N PRO A 125 2.32 -13.19 -16.30
CA PRO A 125 2.10 -12.03 -15.44
C PRO A 125 0.69 -11.98 -14.82
N TYR A 126 -0.32 -12.56 -15.49
CA TYR A 126 -1.70 -12.66 -15.00
C TYR A 126 -2.13 -14.11 -14.73
N GLU A 127 -1.17 -15.02 -14.49
CA GLU A 127 -1.46 -16.43 -14.20
C GLU A 127 -2.55 -16.55 -13.13
N ALA A 128 -3.65 -17.21 -13.49
CA ALA A 128 -4.82 -17.29 -12.64
C ALA A 128 -4.57 -18.22 -11.44
N ASN A 129 -3.69 -19.21 -11.59
CA ASN A 129 -3.46 -20.25 -10.59
C ASN A 129 -1.96 -20.56 -10.42
N ILE A 130 -1.33 -19.90 -9.46
CA ILE A 130 -0.02 -20.27 -8.94
C ILE A 130 -0.22 -21.24 -7.75
N PRO A 131 0.50 -22.37 -7.69
CA PRO A 131 0.39 -23.32 -6.59
C PRO A 131 0.60 -22.65 -5.21
N GLY A 132 -0.34 -22.90 -4.29
CA GLY A 132 -0.29 -22.34 -2.94
C GLY A 132 -0.85 -20.92 -2.81
N GLN A 133 -1.38 -20.32 -3.88
CA GLN A 133 -2.07 -19.03 -3.75
C GLN A 133 -3.31 -19.12 -2.86
N ILE A 134 -3.58 -18.02 -2.16
CA ILE A 134 -4.82 -17.82 -1.41
C ILE A 134 -5.48 -16.52 -1.84
N HIS A 135 -6.80 -16.48 -1.72
CA HIS A 135 -7.56 -15.24 -1.69
C HIS A 135 -7.74 -14.84 -0.24
N VAL A 136 -7.27 -13.64 0.14
CA VAL A 136 -7.49 -13.10 1.48
C VAL A 136 -8.96 -12.69 1.57
N LYS A 137 -9.74 -13.42 2.38
CA LYS A 137 -11.16 -13.12 2.60
C LYS A 137 -11.29 -12.23 3.82
N LEU A 138 -11.93 -11.09 3.64
CA LEU A 138 -12.27 -10.14 4.69
C LEU A 138 -13.77 -9.89 4.66
N GLU A 139 -14.42 -9.94 5.82
CA GLU A 139 -15.76 -9.40 6.01
C GLU A 139 -15.70 -7.88 6.21
N ALA A 140 -16.86 -7.21 6.13
CA ALA A 140 -16.93 -5.78 6.38
C ALA A 140 -16.47 -5.43 7.80
N GLY A 141 -15.53 -4.48 7.91
CA GLY A 141 -14.89 -4.07 9.15
C GLY A 141 -13.61 -4.84 9.48
N GLU A 142 -13.29 -5.92 8.76
CA GLU A 142 -12.05 -6.66 8.98
C GLU A 142 -10.87 -6.03 8.24
N MET A 143 -9.68 -6.22 8.82
CA MET A 143 -8.45 -5.62 8.36
C MET A 143 -7.34 -6.66 8.26
N ALA A 144 -6.64 -6.68 7.13
CA ALA A 144 -5.44 -7.49 6.94
C ALA A 144 -4.22 -6.58 6.83
N PHE A 145 -3.23 -6.82 7.68
CA PHE A 145 -1.89 -6.26 7.55
C PHE A 145 -0.97 -7.26 6.85
N TYR A 146 -0.14 -6.78 5.94
CA TYR A 146 0.79 -7.62 5.21
C TYR A 146 2.06 -6.85 4.81
N ASN A 147 3.11 -7.62 4.54
CA ASN A 147 4.37 -7.09 4.02
C ASN A 147 4.20 -6.87 2.51
N ASN A 148 4.48 -5.67 2.01
CA ASN A 148 4.28 -5.33 0.59
C ASN A 148 5.14 -6.15 -0.39
N ASN A 149 6.19 -6.81 0.12
CA ASN A 149 7.01 -7.73 -0.65
C ASN A 149 6.46 -9.15 -0.66
N ILE A 150 5.29 -9.41 -0.09
CA ILE A 150 4.60 -10.67 -0.35
C ILE A 150 4.27 -10.72 -1.85
N PHE A 151 4.50 -11.85 -2.51
CA PHE A 151 4.17 -12.00 -3.91
C PHE A 151 2.66 -12.06 -4.06
N HIS A 152 2.08 -11.06 -4.72
CA HIS A 152 0.64 -10.85 -4.74
C HIS A 152 0.15 -10.19 -6.03
N ARG A 153 -1.16 -10.19 -6.19
CA ARG A 153 -1.89 -9.41 -7.19
C ARG A 153 -3.27 -9.04 -6.68
N GLY A 154 -3.87 -8.05 -7.32
CA GLY A 154 -5.26 -7.70 -7.12
C GLY A 154 -6.11 -8.12 -8.30
N ALA A 155 -7.23 -8.81 -8.06
CA ALA A 155 -8.22 -9.18 -9.09
C ALA A 155 -9.62 -8.70 -8.68
N TYR A 156 -10.23 -7.88 -9.54
CA TYR A 156 -11.38 -7.03 -9.24
C TYR A 156 -12.47 -7.43 -10.22
N ARG A 157 -13.64 -7.76 -9.68
CA ARG A 157 -14.78 -8.16 -10.50
C ARG A 157 -15.77 -7.01 -10.60
N SER A 158 -16.26 -6.73 -11.80
CA SER A 158 -17.24 -5.65 -12.00
C SER A 158 -18.64 -6.00 -11.49
N ASP A 159 -18.90 -7.27 -11.18
CA ASP A 159 -20.18 -7.78 -10.68
C ASP A 159 -20.22 -7.98 -9.14
N VAL A 160 -19.16 -7.59 -8.42
CA VAL A 160 -19.07 -7.68 -6.96
C VAL A 160 -18.81 -6.30 -6.37
N GLU A 161 -19.68 -5.85 -5.46
CA GLU A 161 -19.48 -4.57 -4.77
C GLU A 161 -18.21 -4.61 -3.92
N ARG A 162 -17.43 -3.53 -3.96
CA ARG A 162 -16.16 -3.43 -3.27
C ARG A 162 -15.89 -2.00 -2.87
N MET A 163 -15.47 -1.84 -1.61
CA MET A 163 -14.89 -0.62 -1.10
C MET A 163 -13.90 -1.02 0.00
N THR A 164 -12.62 -0.79 -0.22
CA THR A 164 -11.55 -1.21 0.70
C THR A 164 -10.55 -0.09 0.89
N LEU A 165 -10.34 0.31 2.13
CA LEU A 165 -9.36 1.31 2.50
C LEU A 165 -7.98 0.65 2.51
N HIS A 166 -7.12 1.11 1.62
CA HIS A 166 -5.77 0.61 1.44
C HIS A 166 -4.78 1.66 1.93
N GLY A 167 -4.00 1.33 2.95
CA GLY A 167 -3.04 2.26 3.53
C GLY A 167 -1.70 1.64 3.80
N SER A 168 -0.71 2.50 4.01
CA SER A 168 0.57 2.10 4.60
C SER A 168 1.11 3.17 5.54
N MET A 169 1.95 2.74 6.48
CA MET A 169 2.79 3.62 7.29
C MET A 169 4.22 3.11 7.25
N GLY A 170 5.15 4.05 7.20
CA GLY A 170 6.57 3.79 7.07
C GLY A 170 7.33 3.98 8.37
N HIS A 171 8.60 3.60 8.32
CA HIS A 171 9.59 3.80 9.37
C HIS A 171 10.73 4.70 8.84
N VAL A 172 11.24 5.61 9.67
CA VAL A 172 12.32 6.56 9.29
C VAL A 172 13.58 5.86 8.74
N ALA A 173 13.94 4.72 9.34
CA ALA A 173 15.06 3.88 8.87
C ALA A 173 14.90 3.32 7.44
N GLY A 174 13.69 3.38 6.85
CA GLY A 174 13.46 2.99 5.47
C GLY A 174 14.07 3.95 4.43
N GLY A 175 14.30 5.21 4.79
CA GLY A 175 15.00 6.22 3.98
C GLY A 175 14.57 6.29 2.51
N SER A 176 15.55 6.33 1.60
CA SER A 176 15.34 6.48 0.14
C SER A 176 14.54 5.35 -0.51
N LEU A 177 14.45 4.17 0.11
CA LEU A 177 13.60 3.08 -0.39
C LEU A 177 12.12 3.49 -0.32
N ARG A 178 11.70 4.15 0.78
CA ARG A 178 10.32 4.59 0.99
C ARG A 178 9.96 5.82 0.16
N ALA A 179 10.91 6.74 0.03
CA ALA A 179 10.70 7.96 -0.76
C ALA A 179 10.19 7.66 -2.17
N ARG A 180 10.68 6.58 -2.82
CA ARG A 180 10.24 6.25 -4.18
C ARG A 180 8.80 5.77 -4.22
N ASN A 181 8.37 4.93 -3.29
CA ASN A 181 7.04 4.34 -3.37
C ASN A 181 5.94 5.32 -2.94
N VAL A 182 6.23 6.17 -1.97
CA VAL A 182 5.22 7.07 -1.37
C VAL A 182 5.02 8.33 -2.20
N LEU A 183 6.07 8.83 -2.86
CA LEU A 183 6.08 10.17 -3.45
C LEU A 183 5.75 10.19 -4.95
N GLN A 184 5.42 9.05 -5.55
CA GLN A 184 5.10 8.92 -6.98
C GLN A 184 3.79 9.61 -7.39
N HIS A 185 2.91 9.94 -6.44
CA HIS A 185 1.55 10.40 -6.73
C HIS A 185 1.31 11.90 -6.49
N GLY A 186 2.33 12.68 -6.16
CA GLY A 186 2.22 14.13 -5.94
C GLY A 186 2.25 14.53 -4.46
N ARG A 187 2.77 15.73 -4.18
CA ARG A 187 3.29 16.13 -2.86
C ARG A 187 2.62 17.37 -2.28
N ASP A 188 1.93 18.16 -3.11
CA ASP A 188 1.52 19.53 -2.79
C ASP A 188 0.43 19.62 -1.70
N TRP A 189 -0.25 18.51 -1.40
CA TRP A 189 -1.30 18.42 -0.39
C TRP A 189 -0.80 17.95 0.97
N ILE A 190 0.41 17.38 1.06
CA ILE A 190 0.92 16.70 2.26
C ILE A 190 0.96 17.67 3.45
N ASP A 191 1.50 18.88 3.25
CA ASP A 191 1.56 19.91 4.30
C ASP A 191 0.19 20.45 4.73
N LEU A 192 -0.83 20.26 3.88
CA LEU A 192 -2.17 20.80 4.05
C LEU A 192 -3.13 19.81 4.74
N VAL A 193 -2.72 18.56 4.97
CA VAL A 193 -3.56 17.51 5.60
C VAL A 193 -4.27 18.03 6.84
N ASP A 194 -5.59 17.86 6.88
CA ASP A 194 -6.43 18.30 7.99
C ASP A 194 -6.37 17.31 9.16
N LEU A 195 -5.65 17.72 10.21
CA LEU A 195 -5.49 16.95 11.44
C LEU A 195 -6.50 17.35 12.54
N SER A 196 -7.50 18.17 12.23
CA SER A 196 -8.43 18.73 13.23
C SER A 196 -9.23 17.66 13.98
N ARG A 197 -9.47 16.50 13.35
CA ARG A 197 -10.21 15.37 13.92
C ARG A 197 -9.34 14.23 14.44
N VAL A 198 -8.02 14.36 14.34
CA VAL A 198 -7.10 13.36 14.88
C VAL A 198 -6.97 13.54 16.38
N GLU A 199 -7.04 12.43 17.13
CA GLU A 199 -6.94 12.44 18.59
C GLU A 199 -5.52 12.77 19.06
N ASP A 200 -4.52 12.02 18.57
CA ASP A 200 -3.10 12.31 18.80
C ASP A 200 -2.52 13.18 17.67
N ARG A 201 -2.81 14.48 17.74
CA ARG A 201 -2.32 15.45 16.76
C ARG A 201 -0.80 15.57 16.74
N GLN A 202 -0.14 15.38 17.88
CA GLN A 202 1.31 15.53 17.97
C GLN A 202 2.02 14.43 17.17
N THR A 203 1.61 13.17 17.34
CA THR A 203 2.14 12.05 16.55
C THR A 203 1.86 12.25 15.06
N ALA A 204 0.64 12.64 14.70
CA ALA A 204 0.27 12.83 13.29
C ALA A 204 1.06 13.97 12.61
N GLU A 205 1.23 15.12 13.29
CA GLU A 205 2.07 16.22 12.82
C GLU A 205 3.52 15.76 12.64
N GLY A 206 4.06 15.01 13.62
CA GLY A 206 5.39 14.41 13.51
C GLY A 206 5.54 13.52 12.28
N MET A 207 4.60 12.59 12.07
CA MET A 207 4.62 11.64 10.95
C MET A 207 4.55 12.35 9.60
N ARG A 208 3.69 13.36 9.47
CA ARG A 208 3.58 14.21 8.28
C ARG A 208 4.86 14.98 8.03
N ASN A 209 5.42 15.64 9.05
CA ASN A 209 6.64 16.44 8.91
C ASN A 209 7.85 15.57 8.49
N ARG A 210 7.92 14.31 8.96
CA ARG A 210 8.95 13.36 8.51
C ARG A 210 8.77 12.97 7.04
N LEU A 211 7.53 12.83 6.55
CA LEU A 211 7.27 12.59 5.13
C LEU A 211 7.70 13.79 4.27
N VAL A 212 7.39 15.02 4.70
CA VAL A 212 7.79 16.26 4.01
C VAL A 212 9.31 16.37 3.93
N ARG A 213 10.00 16.08 5.04
CA ARG A 213 11.46 16.03 5.07
C ARG A 213 12.01 14.97 4.11
N LEU A 214 11.48 13.75 4.16
CA LEU A 214 11.87 12.66 3.25
C LEU A 214 11.67 13.06 1.78
N ALA A 215 10.60 13.80 1.49
CA ALA A 215 10.32 14.31 0.16
C ALA A 215 11.35 15.35 -0.31
N SER A 216 11.75 16.28 0.58
CA SER A 216 12.78 17.27 0.27
C SER A 216 14.18 16.65 0.07
N GLU A 217 14.49 15.55 0.75
CA GLU A 217 15.79 14.87 0.66
C GLU A 217 15.92 14.01 -0.63
N HIS A 218 14.81 13.74 -1.33
CA HIS A 218 14.73 12.85 -2.48
C HIS A 218 13.85 13.42 -3.62
N GLU A 219 14.29 14.51 -4.24
CA GLU A 219 13.57 15.19 -5.35
C GLU A 219 13.47 14.34 -6.63
N GLU A 220 14.47 13.50 -6.93
CA GLU A 220 14.48 12.61 -8.11
C GLU A 220 14.14 11.16 -7.70
N VAL A 221 12.85 10.80 -7.67
CA VAL A 221 12.45 9.40 -7.53
C VAL A 221 11.78 8.92 -8.80
N GLY A 222 12.50 8.09 -9.55
CA GLY A 222 12.01 7.43 -10.75
C GLY A 222 10.82 6.52 -10.45
N TYR A 223 9.87 6.50 -11.39
CA TYR A 223 8.66 5.69 -11.38
C TYR A 223 8.98 4.18 -11.28
N THR A 224 8.25 3.44 -10.45
CA THR A 224 8.39 1.97 -10.35
C THR A 224 7.40 1.20 -11.22
N HIS A 225 6.37 1.87 -11.76
CA HIS A 225 5.37 1.24 -12.62
C HIS A 225 5.28 1.95 -13.98
N ASN A 226 5.80 1.29 -15.01
CA ASN A 226 5.31 1.47 -16.36
C ASN A 226 4.28 0.35 -16.58
N ASP A 227 3.00 0.67 -16.39
CA ASP A 227 1.89 -0.25 -16.67
C ASP A 227 1.92 -0.73 -18.13
#